data_AF-A0A839E8S2-F1
#
_entry.id   AF-A0A839E8S2-F1
#
_cell.length_a   1.000
_cell.length_b   1.000
_cell.length_c   1.000
_cell.angle_alpha   90.00
_cell.angle_beta   90.00
_cell.angle_gamma   90.00
#
_symmetry.space_group_name_H-M   'P 1'
#
loop_
_entity.id
_entity.type
_entity.pdbx_description
1 polymer ?
#
loop_
_entity_poly.entity_id
_entity_poly.type
_entity_poly.pdbx_seq_one_letter_code
_entity_poly.pdbx_strand_id
1 'polypeptide(L)'
;MDLVSIQHPGGVTELALDGRLNMVTAARVREAIHEAIVANSASIAVDLSKTSFLDSSGLGALVWGLKAAREADGDLVLVNPTEQVVLVLDLTNMNATLRSFESVAEAYPHG
;
A
#
# COMPACT_ATOMS: atom_id res chain seq x y z
N MET A 1 -3.42 14.43 -3.61
CA MET A 1 -2.55 13.35 -3.14
C MET A 1 -1.62 13.05 -4.27
N ASP A 2 -0.34 13.14 -3.99
CA ASP A 2 0.71 12.79 -4.92
C ASP A 2 1.10 11.33 -4.69
N LEU A 3 1.51 10.68 -5.77
CA LEU A 3 1.89 9.28 -5.78
C LEU A 3 3.13 9.16 -6.63
N VAL A 4 4.15 8.50 -6.07
CA VAL A 4 5.38 8.17 -6.78
C VAL A 4 5.57 6.66 -6.71
N SER A 5 5.97 6.07 -7.83
CA SER A 5 6.36 4.66 -7.92
C SER A 5 7.88 4.56 -7.92
N ILE A 6 8.42 3.70 -7.08
CA ILE A 6 9.85 3.44 -6.93
C ILE A 6 10.07 1.94 -7.13
N GLN A 7 11.00 1.58 -8.01
CA GLN A 7 11.38 0.19 -8.24
C GLN A 7 12.54 -0.18 -7.33
N HIS A 8 12.38 -1.26 -6.59
CA HIS A 8 13.42 -1.85 -5.77
C HIS A 8 14.01 -3.10 -6.45
N PRO A 9 15.22 -3.52 -6.07
CA PRO A 9 15.73 -4.83 -6.41
C PRO A 9 14.72 -5.94 -6.07
N GLY A 10 14.83 -7.07 -6.78
CA GLY A 10 14.01 -8.27 -6.49
C GLY A 10 12.55 -8.17 -6.90
N GLY A 11 12.19 -7.16 -7.71
CA GLY A 11 10.86 -7.05 -8.30
C GLY A 11 9.80 -6.54 -7.33
N VAL A 12 10.21 -5.67 -6.40
CA VAL A 12 9.29 -4.97 -5.48
C VAL A 12 9.03 -3.56 -6.00
N THR A 13 7.76 -3.17 -6.07
CA THR A 13 7.34 -1.80 -6.36
C THR A 13 6.88 -1.12 -5.08
N GLU A 14 7.51 -0.01 -4.74
CA GLU A 14 7.05 0.87 -3.67
C GLU A 14 6.17 2.00 -4.26
N LEU A 15 4.97 2.16 -3.70
CA LEU A 15 4.05 3.25 -4.01
C LEU A 15 4.03 4.23 -2.84
N ALA A 16 4.77 5.33 -2.95
CA ALA A 16 4.84 6.36 -1.92
C ALA A 16 3.67 7.34 -2.06
N LEU A 17 2.84 7.43 -1.02
CA LEU A 17 1.62 8.24 -0.99
C LEU A 17 1.82 9.50 -0.13
N ASP A 18 1.59 10.66 -0.74
CA ASP A 18 1.64 11.96 -0.05
C ASP A 18 0.27 12.64 -0.02
N GLY A 19 -0.29 12.77 1.18
CA GLY A 19 -1.56 13.45 1.43
C GLY A 19 -2.63 12.55 2.00
N ARG A 20 -3.84 12.62 1.46
CA ARG A 20 -5.04 11.99 2.02
C ARG A 20 -5.52 10.83 1.17
N LEU A 21 -5.69 9.66 1.77
CA LEU A 21 -6.27 8.49 1.13
C LEU A 21 -7.77 8.39 1.46
N ASN A 22 -8.61 8.81 0.51
CA ASN A 22 -10.05 8.96 0.67
C ASN A 22 -10.80 8.59 -0.62
N MET A 23 -12.12 8.81 -0.67
CA MET A 23 -12.94 8.52 -1.86
C MET A 23 -12.40 9.12 -3.17
N VAL A 24 -11.80 10.31 -3.12
CA VAL A 24 -11.29 11.02 -4.32
C VAL A 24 -9.99 10.38 -4.81
N THR A 25 -9.13 9.93 -3.90
CA THR A 25 -7.79 9.45 -4.23
C THR A 25 -7.71 7.93 -4.31
N ALA A 26 -8.68 7.20 -3.77
CA ALA A 26 -8.77 5.75 -3.79
C ALA A 26 -8.79 5.16 -5.20
N ALA A 27 -9.40 5.84 -6.19
CA ALA A 27 -9.36 5.39 -7.58
C ALA A 27 -7.93 5.39 -8.15
N ARG A 28 -7.18 6.47 -7.89
CA ARG A 28 -5.80 6.63 -8.35
C ARG A 28 -4.85 5.61 -7.70
N VAL A 29 -5.04 5.27 -6.42
CA VAL A 29 -4.24 4.22 -5.76
C VAL A 29 -4.51 2.85 -6.38
N ARG A 30 -5.77 2.53 -6.67
CA ARG A 30 -6.12 1.25 -7.32
C ARG A 30 -5.48 1.14 -8.70
N GLU A 31 -5.51 2.21 -9.48
CA GLU A 31 -4.86 2.26 -10.80
C GLU A 31 -3.35 2.05 -10.69
N ALA A 32 -2.67 2.75 -9.78
CA ALA A 32 -1.23 2.58 -9.57
C ALA A 32 -0.84 1.16 -9.10
N ILE A 33 -1.64 0.54 -8.22
CA ILE A 33 -1.45 -0.85 -7.81
C ILE A 33 -1.61 -1.79 -9.01
N HIS A 34 -2.65 -1.58 -9.83
CA HIS A 34 -2.88 -2.38 -11.02
C HIS A 34 -1.73 -2.24 -12.03
N GLU A 35 -1.25 -1.02 -12.27
CA GLU A 35 -0.09 -0.76 -13.13
C GLU A 35 1.16 -1.48 -12.62
N ALA A 36 1.42 -1.47 -11.31
CA ALA A 36 2.54 -2.20 -10.71
C ALA A 36 2.44 -3.72 -10.93
N ILE A 37 1.23 -4.29 -10.77
CA ILE A 37 0.97 -5.71 -11.03
C ILE A 37 1.24 -6.04 -12.51
N VAL A 38 0.71 -5.24 -13.45
CA VAL A 38 0.88 -5.45 -14.89
C VAL A 38 2.33 -5.27 -15.33
N ALA A 39 3.10 -4.41 -14.66
CA ALA A 39 4.54 -4.25 -14.86
C ALA A 39 5.38 -5.41 -14.31
N ASN A 40 4.74 -6.53 -13.95
CA ASN A 40 5.34 -7.77 -13.46
C ASN A 40 6.02 -7.63 -12.08
N SER A 41 5.49 -6.73 -11.24
CA SER A 41 5.86 -6.55 -9.85
C SER A 41 4.63 -6.77 -8.96
N ALA A 42 4.29 -8.04 -8.72
CA ALA A 42 3.17 -8.37 -7.83
C ALA A 42 3.53 -8.23 -6.33
N SER A 43 4.80 -7.98 -6.00
CA SER A 43 5.23 -7.57 -4.65
C SER A 43 5.17 -6.05 -4.53
N ILE A 44 4.25 -5.54 -3.71
CA ILE A 44 3.95 -4.12 -3.61
C ILE A 44 4.07 -3.65 -2.16
N ALA A 45 4.90 -2.63 -1.94
CA ALA A 45 4.94 -1.89 -0.68
C ALA A 45 4.21 -0.55 -0.87
N VAL A 46 3.24 -0.25 -0.01
CA VAL A 46 2.59 1.07 0.00
C VAL A 46 3.20 1.90 1.12
N ASP A 47 3.99 2.91 0.78
CA ASP A 47 4.59 3.82 1.75
C ASP A 47 3.61 4.90 2.16
N LEU A 48 3.30 4.89 3.45
CA LEU A 48 2.32 5.74 4.10
C LEU A 48 2.98 6.81 4.97
N SER A 49 4.31 7.00 4.88
CA SER A 49 5.09 7.95 5.67
C SER A 49 4.56 9.39 5.61
N LYS A 50 3.93 9.76 4.50
CA LYS A 50 3.31 11.08 4.27
C LYS A 50 1.79 11.03 4.12
N THR A 51 1.16 9.92 4.51
CA THR A 51 -0.29 9.79 4.51
C THR A 51 -0.86 10.37 5.80
N SER A 52 -1.52 11.53 5.68
CA SER A 52 -2.09 12.30 6.79
C SER A 52 -3.57 12.01 7.05
N PHE A 53 -4.20 11.11 6.28
CA PHE A 53 -5.59 10.73 6.49
C PHE A 53 -5.94 9.44 5.75
N LEU A 54 -6.74 8.59 6.38
CA LEU A 54 -7.30 7.37 5.82
C LEU A 54 -8.77 7.22 6.23
N ASP A 55 -9.67 6.98 5.28
CA ASP A 55 -11.08 6.61 5.54
C ASP A 55 -11.41 5.20 5.03
N SER A 56 -12.68 4.82 5.11
CA SER A 56 -13.18 3.51 4.65
C SER A 56 -12.96 3.25 3.16
N SER A 57 -12.97 4.28 2.33
CA SER A 57 -12.74 4.11 0.88
C SER A 57 -11.26 3.91 0.59
N GLY A 58 -10.41 4.60 1.34
CA GLY A 58 -8.98 4.34 1.34
C GLY A 58 -8.62 2.93 1.78
N LEU A 59 -9.19 2.46 2.90
CA LEU A 59 -9.04 1.07 3.34
C LEU A 59 -9.55 0.09 2.28
N GLY A 60 -10.72 0.36 1.69
CA GLY A 60 -11.27 -0.47 0.61
C GLY A 60 -10.34 -0.59 -0.59
N ALA A 61 -9.65 0.50 -0.97
CA ALA A 61 -8.66 0.48 -2.03
C ALA A 61 -7.44 -0.39 -1.69
N LEU A 62 -6.92 -0.29 -0.46
CA LEU A 62 -5.80 -1.10 0.01
C LEU A 62 -6.16 -2.59 0.09
N VAL A 63 -7.33 -2.92 0.63
CA VAL A 63 -7.83 -4.30 0.70
C VAL A 63 -8.09 -4.89 -0.69
N TRP A 64 -8.62 -4.09 -1.62
CA TRP A 64 -8.74 -4.50 -3.01
C TRP A 64 -7.38 -4.79 -3.63
N GLY A 65 -6.40 -3.89 -3.41
CA GLY A 65 -5.05 -4.03 -3.95
C GLY A 65 -4.34 -5.28 -3.41
N LEU A 66 -4.51 -5.57 -2.12
CA LEU A 66 -4.01 -6.82 -1.51
C LEU A 66 -4.55 -8.06 -2.21
N LYS A 67 -5.85 -8.09 -2.51
CA LYS A 67 -6.46 -9.22 -3.22
C LYS A 67 -5.91 -9.33 -4.65
N ALA A 68 -5.84 -8.21 -5.37
CA ALA A 68 -5.33 -8.18 -6.74
C ALA A 68 -3.86 -8.63 -6.83
N ALA A 69 -3.01 -8.19 -5.90
CA ALA A 69 -1.61 -8.60 -5.85
C ALA A 69 -1.47 -10.11 -5.59
N ARG A 70 -2.27 -10.66 -4.67
CA ARG A 70 -2.29 -12.10 -4.38
C ARG A 70 -2.82 -12.96 -5.51
N GLU A 71 -3.81 -12.47 -6.25
CA GLU A 71 -4.31 -13.14 -7.47
C GLU A 71 -3.24 -13.21 -8.56
N ALA A 72 -2.25 -12.31 -8.52
CA ALA A 72 -1.08 -12.31 -9.39
C ALA A 72 0.15 -12.99 -8.76
N ASP A 73 -0.05 -13.90 -7.80
CA ASP A 73 1.00 -14.64 -7.08
C ASP A 73 2.01 -13.75 -6.31
N GLY A 74 1.63 -12.53 -5.95
CA GLY A 74 2.40 -11.61 -5.13
C GLY A 74 1.74 -11.27 -3.79
N ASP A 75 2.05 -10.09 -3.26
CA ASP A 75 1.43 -9.60 -2.02
C ASP A 75 1.52 -8.06 -1.94
N LEU A 76 0.64 -7.47 -1.12
CA LEU A 76 0.68 -6.05 -0.80
C LEU A 76 0.89 -5.86 0.69
N VAL A 77 1.83 -4.99 1.05
CA VAL A 77 2.14 -4.64 2.44
C VAL A 77 2.14 -3.13 2.60
N LEU A 78 1.89 -2.66 3.82
CA LEU A 78 2.02 -1.25 4.18
C LEU A 78 3.40 -1.01 4.79
N VAL A 79 4.02 0.12 4.50
CA VAL A 79 5.27 0.52 5.14
C VAL A 79 5.16 1.95 5.68
N ASN A 80 5.86 2.23 6.78
CA ASN A 80 5.86 3.53 7.47
C ASN A 80 4.46 4.14 7.70
N PRO A 81 3.46 3.41 8.24
CA PRO A 81 2.17 4.03 8.54
C PRO A 81 2.35 5.16 9.57
N THR A 82 1.76 6.32 9.31
CA THR A 82 1.67 7.38 10.32
C THR A 82 0.81 6.93 11.51
N GLU A 83 0.98 7.54 12.67
CA GLU A 83 0.18 7.23 13.87
C GLU A 83 -1.33 7.30 13.60
N GLN A 84 -1.75 8.26 12.78
CA GLN A 84 -3.15 8.40 12.39
C GLN A 84 -3.64 7.21 11.54
N VAL A 85 -2.80 6.71 10.65
CA VAL A 85 -3.14 5.51 9.86
C VAL A 85 -3.17 4.27 10.74
N VAL A 86 -2.18 4.11 11.64
CA VAL A 86 -2.15 3.01 12.62
C VAL A 86 -3.45 2.99 13.44
N LEU A 87 -3.86 4.14 13.97
CA LEU A 87 -5.11 4.25 14.73
C LEU A 87 -6.33 3.81 13.91
N VAL A 88 -6.41 4.19 12.62
CA VAL A 88 -7.51 3.78 11.74
C VAL A 88 -7.48 2.26 11.51
N LEU A 89 -6.31 1.66 11.29
CA LEU A 89 -6.18 0.22 11.10
C LEU A 89 -6.57 -0.55 12.38
N ASP A 90 -6.19 -0.05 13.56
CA ASP A 90 -6.55 -0.61 14.86
C ASP A 90 -8.07 -0.57 15.09
N LEU A 91 -8.68 0.61 14.93
CA LEU A 91 -10.12 0.81 15.13
C LEU A 91 -10.98 -0.02 14.17
N THR A 92 -10.44 -0.36 13.01
CA THR A 92 -11.13 -1.15 11.99
C THR A 92 -10.73 -2.63 11.99
N ASN A 93 -9.86 -3.05 12.93
CA ASN A 93 -9.31 -4.39 13.05
C ASN A 93 -8.65 -4.89 11.74
N MET A 94 -8.02 -3.97 11.00
CA MET A 94 -7.42 -4.24 9.70
C MET A 94 -5.96 -4.71 9.79
N ASN A 95 -5.30 -4.62 10.94
CA ASN A 95 -3.90 -5.01 11.12
C ASN A 95 -3.61 -6.47 10.73
N ALA A 96 -4.58 -7.38 10.96
CA ALA A 96 -4.44 -8.78 10.59
C ALA A 96 -4.56 -9.02 9.08
N THR A 97 -5.21 -8.10 8.37
CA THR A 97 -5.43 -8.19 6.91
C THR A 97 -4.36 -7.44 6.15
N LEU A 98 -4.10 -6.19 6.54
CA LEU A 98 -3.10 -5.29 5.99
C LEU A 98 -1.89 -5.26 6.93
N ARG A 99 -0.92 -6.12 6.63
CA ARG A 99 0.34 -6.16 7.38
C ARG A 99 1.10 -4.85 7.17
N SER A 100 1.65 -4.31 8.24
CA SER A 100 2.48 -3.11 8.22
C SER A 100 3.88 -3.38 8.74
N PHE A 101 4.86 -2.68 8.19
CA PHE A 101 6.28 -2.79 8.51
C PHE A 101 6.90 -1.39 8.63
N GLU A 102 8.09 -1.29 9.21
CA GLU A 102 8.83 -0.03 9.33
C GLU A 102 9.53 0.35 8.03
N SER A 103 9.73 -0.57 7.08
CA SER A 103 10.35 -0.25 5.79
C SER A 103 10.08 -1.31 4.72
N VAL A 104 10.37 -0.96 3.46
CA VAL A 104 10.36 -1.92 2.33
C VAL A 104 11.37 -3.05 2.56
N ALA A 105 12.55 -2.72 3.09
CA ALA A 105 13.61 -3.71 3.36
C ALA A 105 13.21 -4.72 4.44
N GLU A 106 12.43 -4.31 5.45
CA GLU A 106 11.89 -5.23 6.45
C GLU A 106 10.81 -6.13 5.84
N ALA A 107 9.94 -5.57 5.00
CA ALA A 107 8.84 -6.32 4.40
C ALA A 107 9.30 -7.31 3.33
N TYR A 108 10.37 -6.95 2.59
CA TYR A 108 10.98 -7.75 1.52
C TYR A 108 12.51 -7.82 1.69
N PRO A 109 13.01 -8.61 2.65
CA PRO A 109 14.44 -8.67 2.99
C PRO A 109 15.33 -9.34 1.93
N HIS A 110 14.72 -9.93 0.90
CA HIS A 110 15.40 -10.55 -0.24
C HIS A 110 15.04 -9.89 -1.59
N GLY A 111 14.46 -8.69 -1.53
CA GLY A 111 14.31 -7.80 -2.68
C GLY A 111 15.67 -7.33 -3.16
#